data_AF-A0A929W6H7-F1
#
_entry.id   AF-A0A929W6H7-F1
#
_cell.length_a   1.000
_cell.length_b   1.000
_cell.length_c   1.000
_cell.angle_alpha   90.00
_cell.angle_beta   90.00
_cell.angle_gamma   90.00
#
_symmetry.space_group_name_H-M   'P 1'
#
loop_
_entity.id
_entity.type
_entity.pdbx_description
1 polymer ?
#
loop_
_entity_poly.entity_id
_entity_poly.type
_entity_poly.pdbx_seq_one_letter_code
_entity_poly.pdbx_strand_id
1 'polypeptide(L)'
;MSHPKKSIWAKLIAPIVWIFRAPVRLWRWYKSLYQGAPWWKKLGIGFFSFIFFILFTCFAIQINLFWLFGRSPSLSSIMHPKNAAASEVYSSDGKLLGKFFSENRTPVPYDSIAPAFVHALISTEDERFYSHHGV
;
A
#
# COMPACT_ATOMS: atom_id res chain seq x y z
N MET A 1 39.81 2.38 43.29
CA MET A 1 38.41 2.82 43.17
C MET A 1 37.68 1.84 42.26
N SER A 2 36.80 1.01 42.82
CA SER A 2 36.06 -0.02 42.09
C SER A 2 34.93 0.63 41.28
N HIS A 3 34.95 0.44 39.96
CA HIS A 3 33.83 0.84 39.10
C HIS A 3 32.56 0.07 39.53
N PRO A 4 31.44 0.75 39.84
CA PRO A 4 30.21 0.06 40.19
C PRO A 4 29.70 -0.74 38.98
N LYS A 5 29.58 -2.07 39.13
CA LYS A 5 28.99 -2.94 38.09
C LYS A 5 27.55 -2.49 37.84
N LYS A 6 27.29 -1.93 36.65
CA LYS A 6 25.92 -1.55 36.23
C LYS A 6 25.00 -2.78 36.31
N SER A 7 23.88 -2.64 37.02
CA SER A 7 22.83 -3.65 37.18
C SER A 7 22.39 -4.24 35.83
N ILE A 8 22.23 -5.56 35.76
CA ILE A 8 21.78 -6.29 34.56
C ILE A 8 20.43 -5.73 34.06
N TRP A 9 19.55 -5.34 34.99
CA TRP A 9 18.27 -4.69 34.70
C TRP A 9 18.42 -3.34 33.97
N ALA A 10 19.44 -2.56 34.31
CA ALA A 10 19.71 -1.29 33.63
C ALA A 10 20.16 -1.51 32.17
N LYS A 11 20.81 -2.64 31.86
CA LYS A 11 21.20 -2.98 30.47
C LYS A 11 20.00 -3.45 29.64
N LEU A 12 19.04 -4.14 30.27
CA LEU A 12 17.82 -4.63 29.60
C LEU A 12 16.81 -3.50 29.31
N ILE A 13 16.69 -2.52 30.21
CA ILE A 13 15.72 -1.41 30.08
C ILE A 13 16.28 -0.25 29.24
N ALA A 14 17.61 -0.12 29.16
CA ALA A 14 18.28 0.91 28.36
C ALA A 14 17.80 1.04 26.91
N PRO A 15 17.62 -0.04 26.11
CA PRO A 15 17.15 0.09 24.73
C PRO A 15 15.72 0.66 24.64
N ILE A 16 14.84 0.27 25.57
CA ILE A 16 13.46 0.79 25.62
C ILE A 16 13.47 2.29 25.93
N VAL A 17 14.19 2.70 26.97
CA VAL A 17 14.31 4.12 27.34
C VAL A 17 14.99 4.93 26.23
N TRP A 18 15.92 4.32 25.49
CA TRP A 18 16.55 4.96 24.34
C TRP A 18 15.56 5.20 23.21
N ILE A 19 14.70 4.23 22.88
CA ILE A 19 13.66 4.37 21.85
C ILE A 19 12.72 5.54 22.19
N PHE A 20 12.25 5.65 23.43
CA PHE A 20 11.36 6.75 23.84
C PHE A 20 12.06 8.13 23.83
N ARG A 21 13.38 8.18 24.04
CA ARG A 21 14.14 9.45 24.03
C ARG A 21 14.71 9.81 22.66
N ALA A 22 14.78 8.87 21.73
CA ALA A 22 15.33 9.08 20.38
C ALA A 22 14.59 10.17 19.58
N PRO A 23 13.24 10.23 19.55
CA PRO A 23 12.51 11.28 18.83
C PRO A 23 12.83 12.69 19.36
N VAL A 24 12.89 12.85 20.68
CA VAL A 24 13.19 14.14 21.32
C VAL A 24 14.62 14.58 20.99
N ARG A 25 15.58 13.65 20.96
CA ARG A 25 16.96 13.94 20.59
C ARG A 25 17.08 14.35 19.12
N LEU A 26 16.41 13.61 18.24
CA LEU A 26 16.38 13.89 16.80
C LEU A 26 15.78 15.28 16.54
N TRP A 27 14.67 15.62 17.19
CA TRP A 27 14.04 16.93 17.06
C TRP A 27 14.96 18.08 17.51
N ARG A 28 15.65 17.92 18.65
CA ARG A 28 16.60 18.93 19.14
C ARG A 28 17.75 19.14 18.16
N TRP A 29 18.29 18.06 17.61
CA TRP A 29 19.34 18.11 16.58
C TRP A 29 18.83 18.77 15.30
N TYR A 30 17.65 18.40 14.81
CA TYR A 30 17.07 19.00 13.62
C TYR A 30 16.85 20.51 13.81
N LYS A 31 16.32 20.92 14.97
CA LYS A 31 16.14 22.34 15.30
C LYS A 31 17.47 23.10 15.36
N SER A 32 18.55 22.47 15.82
CA SER A 32 19.86 23.13 15.88
C SER A 32 20.43 23.46 14.49
N LEU A 33 19.99 22.78 13.42
CA LEU A 33 20.37 23.11 12.04
C LEU A 33 19.84 24.49 11.58
N TYR A 34 18.75 24.98 12.20
CA TYR A 34 18.13 26.26 11.87
C TYR A 34 18.55 27.41 12.79
N GLN A 35 19.15 27.10 13.95
CA GLN A 35 19.56 28.10 14.93
C GLN A 35 20.80 28.86 14.45
N GLY A 36 20.71 30.19 14.38
CA GLY A 36 21.81 31.06 13.93
C GLY A 36 22.17 30.94 12.44
N ALA A 37 21.43 30.16 11.65
CA ALA A 37 21.69 29.97 10.23
C ALA A 37 21.16 31.13 9.37
N PRO A 38 21.88 31.55 8.30
CA PRO A 38 21.36 32.47 7.29
C PRO A 38 20.12 31.89 6.57
N TRP A 39 19.29 32.76 5.99
CA TRP A 39 18.01 32.37 5.37
C TRP A 39 18.16 31.34 4.23
N TRP A 40 19.21 31.43 3.41
CA TRP A 40 19.45 30.51 2.29
C TRP A 40 19.79 29.09 2.77
N LYS A 41 20.52 28.94 3.88
CA LYS A 41 20.75 27.62 4.50
C LYS A 41 19.45 26.99 4.98
N LYS A 42 18.56 27.79 5.59
CA LYS A 42 17.25 27.31 6.05
C LYS A 42 16.39 26.80 4.89
N LEU A 43 16.38 27.52 3.77
CA LEU A 43 15.70 27.08 2.55
C LEU A 43 16.30 25.77 2.01
N GLY A 44 17.63 25.66 1.95
CA GLY A 44 18.29 24.43 1.53
C GLY A 44 17.94 23.24 2.42
N ILE A 45 18.01 23.40 3.75
CA ILE A 45 17.65 22.34 4.70
C ILE A 45 16.17 21.94 4.53
N GLY A 46 15.26 22.92 4.36
CA GLY A 46 13.85 22.65 4.10
C GLY A 46 13.62 21.86 2.82
N PHE A 47 14.27 22.25 1.72
CA PHE A 47 14.19 21.57 0.43
C PHE A 47 14.67 20.12 0.49
N PHE A 48 15.86 19.87 1.07
CA PHE A 48 16.38 18.51 1.24
C PHE A 48 15.53 17.67 2.20
N SER A 49 14.98 18.29 3.26
CA SER A 49 14.04 17.61 4.18
C SER A 49 12.77 17.18 3.45
N PHE A 50 12.25 18.02 2.54
CA PHE A 50 11.06 17.73 1.74
C PHE A 50 11.32 16.59 0.75
N ILE A 51 12.46 16.61 0.04
CA ILE A 51 12.86 15.51 -0.85
C ILE A 51 12.99 14.22 -0.05
N PHE A 52 13.69 14.25 1.09
CA PHE A 52 13.84 13.09 1.95
C PHE A 52 12.48 12.55 2.42
N PHE A 53 11.55 13.42 2.80
CA PHE A 53 10.19 13.03 3.20
C PHE A 53 9.44 12.31 2.07
N ILE A 54 9.52 12.81 0.84
CA ILE A 54 8.91 12.16 -0.33
C ILE A 54 9.53 10.78 -0.55
N LEU A 55 10.86 10.71 -0.62
CA LEU A 55 11.56 9.44 -0.85
C LEU A 55 11.29 8.42 0.24
N PHE A 56 11.28 8.85 1.51
CA PHE A 56 10.93 8.01 2.65
C PHE A 56 9.50 7.49 2.54
N THR A 57 8.55 8.33 2.12
CA THR A 57 7.14 7.93 1.95
C THR A 57 6.98 6.92 0.82
N CYS A 58 7.59 7.17 -0.35
CA CYS A 58 7.60 6.22 -1.46
C CYS A 58 8.20 4.87 -1.04
N PHE A 59 9.31 4.91 -0.32
CA PHE A 59 9.95 3.70 0.20
C PHE A 59 9.07 2.97 1.23
N ALA A 60 8.46 3.70 2.16
CA ALA A 60 7.57 3.15 3.18
C ALA A 60 6.34 2.45 2.56
N ILE A 61 5.78 3.03 1.49
CA ILE A 61 4.71 2.40 0.70
C ILE A 61 5.21 1.13 0.02
N GLN A 62 6.38 1.18 -0.63
CA GLN A 62 6.95 0.04 -1.36
C GLN A 62 7.16 -1.20 -0.47
N ILE A 63 7.59 -1.00 0.78
CA ILE A 63 7.80 -2.09 1.74
C ILE A 63 6.57 -2.40 2.62
N ASN A 64 5.48 -1.66 2.42
CA ASN A 64 4.30 -1.68 3.29
C ASN A 64 4.67 -1.58 4.78
N LEU A 65 5.38 -0.50 5.14
CA LEU A 65 5.96 -0.31 6.47
C LEU A 65 4.89 -0.48 7.57
N PHE A 66 5.11 -1.43 8.48
CA PHE A 66 4.19 -1.83 9.55
C PHE A 66 2.78 -2.22 9.10
N TRP A 67 2.60 -2.66 7.85
CA TRP A 67 1.30 -2.97 7.27
C TRP A 67 0.34 -1.77 7.18
N LEU A 68 0.84 -0.52 7.21
CA LEU A 68 -0.03 0.66 7.18
C LEU A 68 -0.79 0.82 5.85
N PHE A 69 -0.30 0.24 4.75
CA PHE A 69 -0.79 0.51 3.39
C PHE A 69 -1.60 -0.66 2.80
N GLY A 70 -1.70 -1.79 3.51
CA GLY A 70 -2.41 -2.98 3.04
C GLY A 70 -1.69 -3.72 1.91
N ARG A 71 -2.37 -4.71 1.30
CA ARG A 71 -1.80 -5.45 0.16
C ARG A 71 -2.05 -4.69 -1.13
N SER A 72 -0.99 -4.22 -1.78
CA SER A 72 -1.05 -3.81 -3.18
C SER A 72 -0.99 -5.06 -4.08
N PRO A 73 -1.80 -5.14 -5.14
CA PRO A 73 -1.69 -6.22 -6.12
C PRO A 73 -0.33 -6.19 -6.80
N SER A 74 0.23 -7.37 -7.08
CA SER A 74 1.47 -7.48 -7.87
C SER A 74 1.17 -7.18 -9.35
N LEU A 75 2.19 -6.73 -10.09
CA LEU A 75 2.08 -6.52 -11.54
C LEU A 75 1.58 -7.78 -12.27
N SER A 76 2.04 -8.96 -11.84
CA SER A 76 1.57 -10.24 -12.41
C SER A 76 0.07 -10.49 -12.20
N SER A 77 -0.46 -10.09 -11.05
CA SER A 77 -1.89 -10.23 -10.72
C SER A 77 -2.75 -9.27 -11.54
N ILE A 78 -2.20 -8.10 -11.89
CA ILE A 78 -2.85 -7.11 -12.75
C ILE A 78 -2.85 -7.60 -14.20
N MET A 79 -1.72 -8.13 -14.69
CA MET A 79 -1.62 -8.66 -16.05
C MET A 79 -2.45 -9.93 -16.26
N HIS A 80 -2.63 -10.72 -15.20
CA HIS A 80 -3.40 -11.96 -15.24
C HIS A 80 -4.49 -11.93 -14.16
N PRO A 81 -5.55 -11.13 -14.38
CA PRO A 81 -6.65 -11.03 -13.43
C PRO A 81 -7.31 -12.41 -13.27
N LYS A 82 -7.41 -12.87 -12.02
CA LYS A 82 -8.10 -14.13 -11.71
C LYS A 82 -9.60 -13.87 -11.67
N ASN A 83 -10.30 -14.27 -12.72
CA ASN A 83 -11.76 -14.29 -12.71
C ASN A 83 -12.24 -15.50 -11.92
N ALA A 84 -13.06 -15.28 -10.89
CA ALA A 84 -13.68 -16.35 -10.13
C ALA A 84 -14.78 -17.01 -10.98
N ALA A 85 -14.43 -18.06 -11.73
CA ALA A 85 -15.39 -18.89 -12.45
C ALA A 85 -15.78 -20.11 -11.61
N ALA A 86 -17.07 -20.43 -11.57
CA ALA A 86 -17.57 -21.61 -10.87
C ALA A 86 -17.12 -22.90 -11.58
N SER A 87 -16.71 -23.91 -10.81
CA SER A 87 -16.55 -25.28 -11.32
C SER A 87 -17.91 -25.97 -11.35
N GLU A 88 -18.23 -26.60 -12.46
CA GLU A 88 -19.54 -27.21 -12.69
C GLU A 88 -19.41 -28.74 -12.72
N VAL A 89 -20.27 -29.43 -11.98
CA VAL A 89 -20.32 -30.89 -11.95
C VAL A 89 -21.49 -31.37 -12.79
N TYR A 90 -21.20 -32.18 -13.78
CA TYR A 90 -22.18 -32.76 -14.68
C TYR A 90 -22.31 -34.26 -14.43
N SER A 91 -23.54 -34.77 -14.53
CA SER A 91 -23.82 -36.21 -14.59
C SER A 91 -23.41 -36.78 -15.96
N SER A 92 -23.29 -38.11 -16.07
CA SER A 92 -22.88 -38.78 -17.31
C SER A 92 -23.84 -38.57 -18.48
N ASP A 93 -25.09 -38.19 -18.19
CA ASP A 93 -26.13 -37.80 -19.14
C ASP A 93 -26.08 -36.30 -19.51
N GLY A 94 -25.08 -35.55 -19.02
CA GLY A 94 -24.89 -34.13 -19.32
C GLY A 94 -25.73 -33.18 -18.47
N LYS A 95 -26.43 -33.66 -17.43
CA LYS A 95 -27.21 -32.81 -16.53
C LYS A 95 -26.33 -32.14 -15.48
N LEU A 96 -26.47 -30.82 -15.30
CA LEU A 96 -25.78 -30.09 -14.24
C LEU A 96 -26.28 -30.56 -12.86
N LEU A 97 -25.38 -31.11 -12.04
CA LEU A 97 -25.65 -31.58 -10.69
C LEU A 97 -25.39 -30.50 -9.63
N GLY A 98 -24.41 -29.63 -9.88
CA GLY A 98 -24.07 -28.58 -8.93
C GLY A 98 -22.89 -27.72 -9.39
N LYS A 99 -22.66 -26.63 -8.65
CA LYS A 99 -21.53 -25.71 -8.88
C LYS A 99 -20.73 -25.51 -7.59
N PHE A 100 -19.41 -25.54 -7.69
CA PHE A 100 -18.49 -25.15 -6.64
C PHE A 100 -17.88 -23.80 -6.98
N PHE A 101 -18.07 -22.81 -6.11
CA PHE A 101 -17.60 -21.45 -6.37
C PHE A 101 -17.22 -20.72 -5.08
N SER A 102 -16.20 -19.85 -5.18
CA SER A 102 -15.92 -18.83 -4.15
C SER A 102 -16.84 -17.62 -4.31
N GLU A 103 -17.21 -17.31 -5.55
CA GLU A 103 -18.11 -16.23 -5.93
C GLU A 103 -19.11 -16.77 -6.96
N ASN A 104 -20.39 -16.48 -6.79
CA ASN A 104 -21.42 -16.98 -7.70
C ASN A 104 -21.42 -16.20 -9.02
N ARG A 105 -20.49 -16.54 -9.92
CA ARG A 105 -20.28 -15.89 -11.21
C ARG A 105 -20.26 -16.92 -12.33
N THR A 106 -20.90 -16.56 -13.44
CA THR A 106 -20.89 -17.34 -14.69
C THR A 106 -20.30 -16.47 -15.79
N PRO A 107 -19.23 -16.90 -16.48
CA PRO A 107 -18.67 -16.15 -17.61
C PRO A 107 -19.68 -16.04 -18.75
N VAL A 108 -19.79 -14.84 -19.33
CA VAL A 108 -20.68 -14.55 -20.45
C VAL A 108 -19.84 -13.93 -21.58
N PRO A 109 -19.90 -14.47 -22.81
CA PRO A 109 -19.22 -13.86 -23.96
C PRO A 109 -19.75 -12.44 -24.22
N TYR A 110 -18.86 -11.51 -24.58
CA TYR A 110 -19.24 -10.11 -24.83
C TYR A 110 -20.38 -9.96 -25.85
N ASP A 111 -20.31 -10.73 -26.95
CA ASP A 111 -21.29 -10.67 -28.05
C ASP A 111 -22.69 -11.17 -27.66
N SER A 112 -22.82 -11.83 -26.51
CA SER A 112 -24.12 -12.29 -25.97
C SER A 112 -24.79 -11.25 -25.06
N ILE A 113 -24.13 -10.12 -24.79
CA ILE A 113 -24.64 -9.06 -23.94
C ILE A 113 -25.46 -8.08 -24.78
N ALA A 114 -26.65 -7.70 -24.30
CA ALA A 114 -27.49 -6.72 -24.98
C ALA A 114 -26.75 -5.36 -25.12
N PRO A 115 -26.68 -4.76 -26.32
CA PRO A 115 -25.98 -3.48 -26.51
C PRO A 115 -26.49 -2.37 -25.58
N ALA A 116 -27.80 -2.33 -25.33
CA ALA A 116 -28.41 -1.38 -24.40
C ALA A 116 -27.85 -1.46 -22.98
N PHE A 117 -27.49 -2.66 -22.50
CA PHE A 117 -26.88 -2.84 -21.18
C PHE A 117 -25.47 -2.24 -21.14
N VAL A 118 -24.65 -2.49 -22.16
CA VAL A 118 -23.29 -1.94 -22.26
C VAL A 118 -23.35 -0.41 -22.33
N HIS A 119 -24.25 0.16 -23.13
CA HIS A 119 -24.43 1.60 -23.22
C HIS A 119 -24.89 2.23 -21.89
N ALA A 120 -25.81 1.57 -21.17
CA ALA A 120 -26.26 2.04 -19.87
C ALA A 120 -25.10 2.04 -18.86
N LEU A 121 -24.34 0.95 -18.77
CA LEU A 121 -23.20 0.81 -17.86
C LEU A 121 -22.13 1.88 -18.11
N ILE A 122 -21.76 2.10 -19.38
CA ILE A 122 -20.78 3.13 -19.76
C ILE A 122 -21.31 4.51 -19.40
N SER A 123 -22.57 4.81 -19.69
CA SER A 123 -23.16 6.12 -19.38
C SER A 123 -23.25 6.40 -17.87
N THR A 124 -23.36 5.36 -17.03
CA THR A 124 -23.45 5.52 -15.57
C THR A 124 -22.11 5.54 -14.86
N GLU A 125 -21.15 4.71 -15.29
CA GLU A 125 -19.86 4.54 -14.60
C GLU A 125 -18.76 5.44 -15.20
N ASP A 126 -18.62 5.45 -16.52
CA ASP A 126 -17.60 6.23 -17.21
C ASP A 126 -17.99 6.54 -18.66
N GLU A 127 -18.58 7.70 -18.90
CA GLU A 127 -19.01 8.13 -20.24
C GLU A 127 -17.84 8.21 -21.24
N ARG A 128 -16.61 8.36 -20.73
CA ARG A 128 -15.40 8.55 -21.53
C ARG A 128 -14.67 7.24 -21.76
N PHE A 129 -15.18 6.10 -21.31
CA PHE A 129 -14.47 4.81 -21.28
C PHE A 129 -13.63 4.48 -22.53
N TYR A 130 -14.14 4.80 -23.73
CA TYR A 130 -13.43 4.57 -24.99
C TYR A 130 -12.45 5.68 -25.42
N SER A 131 -12.54 6.85 -24.80
CA SER A 131 -11.76 8.05 -25.13
C SER A 131 -10.58 8.31 -24.18
N HIS A 132 -10.56 7.71 -23.00
CA HIS A 132 -9.47 7.86 -22.03
C HIS A 132 -8.65 6.56 -21.90
N HIS A 133 -7.39 6.69 -21.44
CA HIS A 133 -6.43 5.57 -21.35
C HIS A 133 -6.37 4.97 -19.93
N GLY A 134 -7.48 5.00 -19.20
CA GLY A 134 -7.51 4.83 -17.73
C GLY A 134 -7.51 6.17 -16.98
N VAL A 135 -7.53 6.10 -15.65
CA VAL A 135 -7.40 7.23 -14.71
C VAL A 135 -5.94 7.39 -14.31
#